data_AF-A0A022PK72-F1
#
_entry.id   AF-A0A022PK72-F1
#
_cell.length_a   1.000
_cell.length_b   1.000
_cell.length_c   1.000
_cell.angle_alpha   90.00
_cell.angle_beta   90.00
_cell.angle_gamma   90.00
#
_symmetry.space_group_name_H-M   'P 1'
#
loop_
_entity.id
_entity.type
_entity.pdbx_description
1 polymer ?
#
loop_
_entity_poly.entity_id
_entity_poly.type
_entity_poly.pdbx_seq_one_letter_code
_entity_poly.pdbx_strand_id
1 'polypeptide(L)'
;MSAKNDFKAFSISNDANVVSQDKYEKDQGLQVGFPPDNITSNLLNKVLRQSSTIASVVANFIATQSGSDILDDGDVAKLAEQLNKALKQKITTEVPNASLTQKGVVQLTNVLGDSDILAVTQKLAQEIVNSLRESINAKVPNTRKINGKALSEDITITSQDILGGQAISLGDKADLNSYKTPGIYHQEYDAHAKNGLNYPEFLAGALIVLKSAGTVQRYFVYNSSRVYTRSQFHDNPWTPWTREYNTLNKPNAEDIGAYTKIESDSRYIAGIRKVNGKSLATDVTITSQDILSGQAISLGDNVNLDYCKTPGIYYQDYNAHAKNGVNYPEPLSGSLIVLKAAGVIQRYFVYNSSRVYTRSQFHDNPWTPWAQEYNTLNKPADRVISGYTKAEVDNLVNAKGNKNTALKSVNGWWKCGETGVIYQWGIVNWAAYDTPVNFPIQFPNACVNVSLTLGDKSDLKSSYNVVARQLSVTGFSYWAYETENSAFWFAVGY
;
A
#
# COMPACT_ATOMS: atom_id res chain seq x y z
N MET A 1 -97.75 -6.99 76.47
CA MET A 1 -98.71 -6.92 77.59
C MET A 1 -97.98 -6.36 78.79
N SER A 2 -98.55 -5.38 79.49
CA SER A 2 -97.96 -4.81 80.70
C SER A 2 -97.96 -5.87 81.80
N ALA A 3 -96.80 -6.18 82.39
CA ALA A 3 -96.73 -7.08 83.53
C ALA A 3 -97.55 -6.52 84.70
N LYS A 4 -98.29 -7.39 85.39
CA LYS A 4 -99.16 -7.03 86.51
C LYS A 4 -98.33 -6.83 87.78
N ASN A 5 -98.67 -5.80 88.55
CA ASN A 5 -98.12 -5.56 89.89
C ASN A 5 -99.27 -5.53 90.90
N ASP A 6 -99.32 -6.45 91.85
CA ASP A 6 -100.36 -6.54 92.88
C ASP A 6 -100.05 -5.74 94.15
N PHE A 7 -98.80 -5.32 94.36
CA PHE A 7 -98.43 -4.41 95.44
C PHE A 7 -98.87 -2.99 95.09
N LYS A 8 -99.98 -2.54 95.68
CA LYS A 8 -100.60 -1.23 95.40
C LYS A 8 -100.24 -0.18 96.43
N ALA A 9 -100.02 1.04 95.96
CA ALA A 9 -99.88 2.20 96.83
C ALA A 9 -101.24 2.55 97.48
N PHE A 10 -101.27 2.62 98.81
CA PHE A 10 -102.46 2.91 99.61
C PHE A 10 -102.65 4.42 99.81
N SER A 11 -103.90 4.91 99.77
CA SER A 11 -104.26 6.31 100.10
C SER A 11 -103.47 7.40 99.35
N ILE A 12 -103.28 7.24 98.03
CA ILE A 12 -102.54 8.17 97.16
C ILE A 12 -103.38 9.30 96.55
N SER A 13 -104.69 9.35 96.81
CA SER A 13 -105.55 10.44 96.33
C SER A 13 -105.18 11.78 96.97
N ASN A 14 -105.45 12.89 96.27
CA ASN A 14 -105.23 14.24 96.78
C ASN A 14 -106.04 14.52 98.07
N ASP A 15 -107.24 13.94 98.17
CA ASP A 15 -108.14 14.07 99.33
C ASP A 15 -108.04 12.89 100.31
N ALA A 16 -106.92 12.16 100.30
CA ALA A 16 -106.75 11.02 101.19
C ALA A 16 -106.78 11.44 102.66
N ASN A 17 -107.45 10.64 103.49
CA ASN A 17 -107.48 10.81 104.95
C ASN A 17 -106.11 10.46 105.56
N VAL A 18 -105.15 11.36 105.43
CA VAL A 18 -103.77 11.24 105.91
C VAL A 18 -103.31 12.55 106.55
N VAL A 19 -102.43 12.46 107.54
CA VAL A 19 -101.77 13.67 108.08
C VAL A 19 -100.81 14.29 107.05
N SER A 20 -100.60 15.61 107.14
CA SER A 20 -99.59 16.30 106.32
C SER A 20 -98.19 15.77 106.65
N GLN A 21 -97.25 15.95 105.71
CA GLN A 21 -95.86 15.52 105.93
C GLN A 21 -95.26 16.20 107.17
N ASP A 22 -95.38 17.52 107.28
CA ASP A 22 -94.86 18.28 108.41
C ASP A 22 -95.44 17.85 109.78
N LYS A 23 -96.70 17.43 109.83
CA LYS A 23 -97.32 16.94 111.08
C LYS A 23 -96.82 15.54 111.44
N TYR A 24 -96.66 14.67 110.44
CA TYR A 24 -96.14 13.32 110.62
C TYR A 24 -94.68 13.32 111.09
N GLU A 25 -93.84 14.20 110.53
CA GLU A 25 -92.43 14.31 110.93
C GLU A 25 -92.23 14.83 112.36
N LYS A 26 -93.22 15.57 112.89
CA LYS A 26 -93.23 16.07 114.27
C LYS A 26 -93.89 15.11 115.26
N ASP A 27 -94.54 14.05 114.78
CA ASP A 27 -95.20 13.06 115.61
C ASP A 27 -94.14 12.18 116.30
N GLN A 28 -94.22 12.05 117.63
CA GLN A 28 -93.25 11.24 118.37
C GLN A 28 -93.33 9.75 117.97
N GLY A 29 -94.50 9.28 117.56
CA GLY A 29 -94.73 7.90 117.12
C GLY A 29 -93.95 7.51 115.86
N LEU A 30 -93.42 8.48 115.09
CA LEU A 30 -92.49 8.20 113.98
C LEU A 30 -91.18 7.56 114.48
N GLN A 31 -90.70 7.94 115.66
CA GLN A 31 -89.43 7.46 116.22
C GLN A 31 -89.62 6.25 117.15
N VAL A 32 -90.68 6.25 117.95
CA VAL A 32 -90.89 5.25 119.01
C VAL A 32 -92.04 4.27 118.74
N GLY A 33 -92.74 4.43 117.62
CA GLY A 33 -93.92 3.63 117.27
C GLY A 33 -95.22 4.18 117.88
N PHE A 34 -96.35 3.61 117.44
CA PHE A 34 -97.66 4.04 117.92
C PHE A 34 -97.96 3.57 119.35
N PRO A 35 -98.67 4.39 120.17
CA PRO A 35 -99.09 3.98 121.51
C PRO A 35 -100.11 2.82 121.46
N PRO A 36 -100.25 2.03 122.55
CA PRO A 36 -101.15 0.87 122.58
C PRO A 36 -102.62 1.21 122.32
N ASP A 37 -103.06 2.41 122.74
CA ASP A 37 -104.43 2.91 122.59
C ASP A 37 -104.42 4.30 121.91
N ASN A 38 -105.49 4.63 121.16
CA ASN A 38 -105.76 5.95 120.55
C ASN A 38 -104.94 6.37 119.31
N ILE A 39 -104.74 5.49 118.34
CA ILE A 39 -104.16 5.87 117.03
C ILE A 39 -105.23 6.53 116.14
N THR A 40 -104.95 7.73 115.62
CA THR A 40 -105.84 8.35 114.64
C THR A 40 -105.69 7.71 113.27
N SER A 41 -106.81 7.46 112.58
CA SER A 41 -106.82 6.81 111.27
C SER A 41 -105.98 7.55 110.23
N ASN A 42 -105.92 8.88 110.29
CA ASN A 42 -105.10 9.71 109.40
C ASN A 42 -103.59 9.54 109.61
N LEU A 43 -103.15 9.21 110.83
CA LEU A 43 -101.75 8.97 111.15
C LEU A 43 -101.34 7.56 110.72
N LEU A 44 -102.18 6.57 111.02
CA LEU A 44 -102.00 5.20 110.55
C LEU A 44 -101.95 5.13 109.01
N ASN A 45 -102.88 5.81 108.33
CA ASN A 45 -102.91 5.86 106.87
C ASN A 45 -101.64 6.48 106.26
N LYS A 46 -100.97 7.40 106.98
CA LYS A 46 -99.72 8.01 106.50
C LYS A 46 -98.57 7.00 106.47
N VAL A 47 -98.42 6.18 107.51
CA VAL A 47 -97.42 5.10 107.58
C VAL A 47 -97.68 4.07 106.48
N LEU A 48 -98.93 3.62 106.38
CA LEU A 48 -99.36 2.66 105.36
C LEU A 48 -99.14 3.21 103.94
N ARG A 49 -99.39 4.51 103.70
CA ARG A 49 -99.12 5.14 102.41
C ARG A 49 -97.64 5.17 102.05
N GLN A 50 -96.76 5.61 102.95
CA GLN A 50 -95.32 5.71 102.64
C GLN A 50 -94.71 4.32 102.33
N SER A 51 -95.02 3.32 103.15
CA SER A 51 -94.54 1.95 102.97
C SER A 51 -95.07 1.31 101.68
N SER A 52 -96.39 1.35 101.45
CA SER A 52 -97.02 0.76 100.26
C SER A 52 -96.63 1.47 98.97
N THR A 53 -96.32 2.77 99.01
CA THR A 53 -95.86 3.52 97.83
C THR A 53 -94.48 3.04 97.38
N ILE A 54 -93.51 2.91 98.30
CA ILE A 54 -92.18 2.37 97.96
C ILE A 54 -92.28 0.90 97.51
N ALA A 55 -93.09 0.09 98.21
CA ALA A 55 -93.32 -1.29 97.80
C ALA A 55 -93.88 -1.38 96.37
N SER A 56 -94.88 -0.55 96.03
CA SER A 56 -95.46 -0.47 94.69
C SER A 56 -94.44 -0.01 93.64
N VAL A 57 -93.54 0.93 93.96
CA VAL A 57 -92.51 1.41 93.02
C VAL A 57 -91.48 0.32 92.74
N VAL A 58 -90.99 -0.35 93.78
CA VAL A 58 -90.02 -1.45 93.63
C VAL A 58 -90.67 -2.62 92.87
N ALA A 59 -91.89 -3.02 93.25
CA ALA A 59 -92.61 -4.09 92.55
C ALA A 59 -92.87 -3.73 91.07
N ASN A 60 -93.19 -2.46 90.77
CA ASN A 60 -93.34 -2.03 89.38
C ASN A 60 -92.02 -2.02 88.60
N PHE A 61 -90.91 -1.64 89.23
CA PHE A 61 -89.57 -1.77 88.64
C PHE A 61 -89.27 -3.24 88.31
N ILE A 62 -89.51 -4.15 89.26
CA ILE A 62 -89.31 -5.58 89.05
C ILE A 62 -90.18 -6.05 87.89
N ALA A 63 -91.49 -5.79 87.92
CA ALA A 63 -92.44 -6.19 86.87
C ALA A 63 -91.99 -5.73 85.47
N THR A 64 -91.61 -4.45 85.37
CA THR A 64 -91.21 -3.81 84.10
C THR A 64 -89.91 -4.40 83.57
N GLN A 65 -88.90 -4.52 84.42
CA GLN A 65 -87.57 -4.95 83.98
C GLN A 65 -87.48 -6.47 83.82
N SER A 66 -88.15 -7.26 84.68
CA SER A 66 -88.18 -8.73 84.62
C SER A 66 -89.14 -9.29 83.57
N GLY A 67 -90.13 -8.47 83.16
CA GLY A 67 -91.21 -8.85 82.25
C GLY A 67 -92.16 -9.90 82.82
N SER A 68 -92.34 -9.93 84.14
CA SER A 68 -93.13 -10.97 84.83
C SER A 68 -94.08 -10.35 85.85
N ASP A 69 -95.22 -10.99 86.08
CA ASP A 69 -96.20 -10.53 87.06
C ASP A 69 -95.64 -10.65 88.49
N ILE A 70 -95.89 -9.61 89.29
CA ILE A 70 -95.48 -9.49 90.68
C ILE A 70 -96.73 -9.59 91.53
N LEU A 71 -96.99 -10.80 92.05
CA LEU A 71 -98.21 -11.16 92.78
C LEU A 71 -98.00 -10.97 94.29
N ASP A 72 -99.05 -10.58 95.00
CA ASP A 72 -99.08 -10.52 96.48
C ASP A 72 -99.57 -11.86 97.05
N ASP A 73 -98.75 -12.90 96.90
CA ASP A 73 -99.05 -14.29 97.30
C ASP A 73 -98.17 -14.79 98.47
N GLY A 74 -97.28 -13.94 98.98
CA GLY A 74 -96.35 -14.25 100.07
C GLY A 74 -95.07 -14.98 99.66
N ASP A 75 -94.82 -15.22 98.36
CA ASP A 75 -93.60 -15.91 97.89
C ASP A 75 -92.39 -14.95 97.76
N VAL A 76 -91.68 -14.78 98.87
CA VAL A 76 -90.49 -13.92 98.94
C VAL A 76 -89.33 -14.43 98.09
N ALA A 77 -89.18 -15.76 97.92
CA ALA A 77 -88.08 -16.34 97.16
C ALA A 77 -88.23 -16.03 95.66
N LYS A 78 -89.44 -16.17 95.13
CA LYS A 78 -89.78 -15.80 93.76
C LYS A 78 -89.61 -14.30 93.52
N LEU A 79 -90.06 -13.46 94.46
CA LEU A 79 -89.88 -12.01 94.37
C LEU A 79 -88.38 -11.62 94.31
N ALA A 80 -87.54 -12.29 95.10
CA ALA A 80 -86.08 -12.08 95.09
C ALA A 80 -85.43 -12.53 93.77
N GLU A 81 -85.85 -13.65 93.20
CA GLU A 81 -85.39 -14.10 91.88
C GLU A 81 -85.80 -13.10 90.78
N GLN A 82 -87.05 -12.64 90.81
CA GLN A 82 -87.56 -11.64 89.88
C GLN A 82 -86.80 -10.31 90.00
N LEU A 83 -86.46 -9.87 91.21
CA LEU A 83 -85.60 -8.69 91.43
C LEU A 83 -84.20 -8.88 90.83
N ASN A 84 -83.56 -10.03 91.07
CA ASN A 84 -82.26 -10.33 90.47
C ASN A 84 -82.30 -10.32 88.94
N LYS A 85 -83.37 -10.87 88.36
CA LYS A 85 -83.59 -10.86 86.91
C LYS A 85 -83.75 -9.44 86.38
N ALA A 86 -84.58 -8.62 87.03
CA ALA A 86 -84.77 -7.20 86.71
C ALA A 86 -83.44 -6.43 86.71
N LEU A 87 -82.60 -6.63 87.74
CA LEU A 87 -81.28 -6.00 87.85
C LEU A 87 -80.34 -6.44 86.72
N LYS A 88 -80.25 -7.75 86.44
CA LYS A 88 -79.41 -8.29 85.35
C LYS A 88 -79.81 -7.74 83.98
N GLN A 89 -81.12 -7.68 83.70
CA GLN A 89 -81.64 -7.15 82.43
C GLN A 89 -81.36 -5.65 82.29
N LYS A 90 -81.54 -4.87 83.37
CA LYS A 90 -81.25 -3.44 83.37
C LYS A 90 -79.77 -3.16 83.09
N ILE A 91 -78.86 -3.87 83.76
CA ILE A 91 -77.42 -3.73 83.57
C ILE A 91 -77.00 -4.12 82.14
N THR A 92 -77.49 -5.25 81.63
CA THR A 92 -77.11 -5.74 80.28
C THR A 92 -77.60 -4.81 79.17
N THR A 93 -78.75 -4.15 79.36
CA THR A 93 -79.33 -3.22 78.37
C THR A 93 -78.56 -1.90 78.32
N GLU A 94 -78.15 -1.37 79.48
CA GLU A 94 -77.44 -0.08 79.56
C GLU A 94 -75.93 -0.22 79.36
N VAL A 95 -75.35 -1.39 79.67
CA VAL A 95 -73.92 -1.68 79.53
C VAL A 95 -73.75 -2.96 78.70
N PRO A 96 -73.93 -2.90 77.38
CA PRO A 96 -73.78 -4.06 76.50
C PRO A 96 -72.30 -4.45 76.33
N ASN A 97 -72.06 -5.60 75.71
CA ASN A 97 -70.72 -5.95 75.21
C ASN A 97 -70.33 -4.98 74.09
N ALA A 98 -69.03 -4.68 73.98
CA ALA A 98 -68.60 -3.81 72.89
C ALA A 98 -68.73 -4.53 71.54
N SER A 99 -68.97 -3.74 70.50
CA SER A 99 -68.90 -4.15 69.11
C SER A 99 -68.09 -3.13 68.31
N LEU A 100 -67.91 -3.36 67.01
CA LEU A 100 -67.25 -2.40 66.11
C LEU A 100 -67.98 -1.05 66.04
N THR A 101 -69.25 -0.97 66.48
CA THR A 101 -70.10 0.23 66.40
C THR A 101 -70.68 0.67 67.74
N GLN A 102 -70.65 -0.17 68.77
CA GLN A 102 -71.24 0.09 70.09
C GLN A 102 -70.19 -0.02 71.20
N LYS A 103 -70.12 1.00 72.06
CA LYS A 103 -69.26 0.96 73.25
C LYS A 103 -69.82 -0.03 74.27
N GLY A 104 -68.94 -0.80 74.91
CA GLY A 104 -69.33 -1.81 75.88
C GLY A 104 -68.13 -2.42 76.62
N VAL A 105 -68.37 -3.48 77.38
CA VAL A 105 -67.30 -4.24 78.09
C VAL A 105 -66.59 -5.17 77.11
N VAL A 106 -65.26 -5.27 77.20
CA VAL A 106 -64.40 -6.15 76.38
C VAL A 106 -63.43 -6.93 77.28
N GLN A 107 -63.14 -8.18 76.93
CA GLN A 107 -62.11 -8.98 77.58
C GLN A 107 -60.75 -8.78 76.89
N LEU A 108 -59.67 -8.65 77.67
CA LEU A 108 -58.32 -8.47 77.15
C LEU A 108 -57.65 -9.81 76.79
N THR A 109 -56.79 -9.83 75.78
CA THR A 109 -55.98 -10.99 75.37
C THR A 109 -54.47 -10.72 75.36
N ASN A 110 -53.71 -11.76 75.70
CA ASN A 110 -52.26 -11.85 75.59
C ASN A 110 -51.79 -12.95 74.62
N VAL A 111 -52.71 -13.52 73.83
CA VAL A 111 -52.42 -14.51 72.79
C VAL A 111 -52.87 -13.99 71.42
N LEU A 112 -52.16 -14.41 70.37
CA LEU A 112 -52.55 -14.16 68.98
C LEU A 112 -53.73 -15.06 68.58
N GLY A 113 -54.63 -14.52 67.77
CA GLY A 113 -55.80 -15.22 67.27
C GLY A 113 -56.64 -14.33 66.36
N ASP A 114 -57.84 -14.79 66.01
CA ASP A 114 -58.80 -14.19 65.08
C ASP A 114 -60.11 -13.78 65.77
N SER A 115 -60.05 -13.46 67.07
CA SER A 115 -61.24 -13.16 67.87
C SER A 115 -61.75 -11.74 67.64
N ASP A 116 -63.05 -11.62 67.34
CA ASP A 116 -63.76 -10.33 67.25
C ASP A 116 -64.28 -9.79 68.59
N ILE A 117 -64.11 -10.54 69.69
CA ILE A 117 -64.63 -10.18 71.03
C ILE A 117 -63.54 -9.89 72.07
N LEU A 118 -62.26 -10.05 71.69
CA LEU A 118 -61.11 -9.81 72.57
C LEU A 118 -60.31 -8.59 72.10
N ALA A 119 -59.89 -7.75 73.05
CA ALA A 119 -59.00 -6.62 72.78
C ALA A 119 -57.54 -6.95 73.10
N VAL A 120 -56.63 -6.57 72.22
CA VAL A 120 -55.18 -6.76 72.40
C VAL A 120 -54.65 -5.97 73.59
N THR A 121 -53.80 -6.59 74.41
CA THR A 121 -53.07 -5.88 75.47
C THR A 121 -51.89 -5.08 74.89
N GLN A 122 -51.50 -3.99 75.57
CA GLN A 122 -50.32 -3.20 75.18
C GLN A 122 -49.04 -4.06 75.11
N LYS A 123 -48.88 -5.02 76.02
CA LYS A 123 -47.74 -5.94 76.04
C LYS A 123 -47.69 -6.82 74.78
N LEU A 124 -48.81 -7.44 74.41
CA LEU A 124 -48.88 -8.26 73.20
C LEU A 124 -48.61 -7.42 71.94
N ALA A 125 -49.13 -6.19 71.87
CA ALA A 125 -48.82 -5.28 70.75
C ALA A 125 -47.31 -4.98 70.66
N GLN A 126 -46.64 -4.75 71.79
CA GLN A 126 -45.19 -4.51 71.81
C GLN A 126 -44.39 -5.75 71.37
N GLU A 127 -44.79 -6.95 71.78
CA GLU A 127 -44.15 -8.21 71.38
C GLU A 127 -44.27 -8.45 69.87
N ILE A 128 -45.46 -8.20 69.29
CA ILE A 128 -45.68 -8.25 67.82
C ILE A 128 -44.75 -7.26 67.10
N VAL A 129 -44.69 -6.01 67.57
CA VAL A 129 -43.83 -4.98 66.97
C VAL A 129 -42.35 -5.35 67.05
N ASN A 130 -41.90 -5.88 68.18
CA ASN A 130 -40.51 -6.31 68.36
C ASN A 130 -40.16 -7.47 67.43
N SER A 131 -41.03 -8.49 67.34
CA SER A 131 -40.83 -9.65 66.47
C SER A 131 -40.81 -9.26 64.98
N LEU A 132 -41.70 -8.36 64.55
CA LEU A 132 -41.68 -7.79 63.20
C LEU A 132 -40.37 -7.03 62.92
N ARG A 133 -39.90 -6.23 63.87
CA ARG A 133 -38.65 -5.47 63.73
C ARG A 133 -37.44 -6.40 63.63
N GLU A 134 -37.39 -7.45 64.42
CA GLU A 134 -36.35 -8.50 64.34
C GLU A 134 -36.38 -9.18 62.96
N SER A 135 -37.56 -9.60 62.50
CA SER A 135 -37.71 -10.25 61.19
C SER A 135 -37.31 -9.34 60.01
N ILE A 136 -37.63 -8.05 60.07
CA ILE A 136 -37.26 -7.07 59.03
C ILE A 136 -35.75 -6.85 59.03
N ASN A 137 -35.17 -6.62 60.22
CA ASN A 137 -33.73 -6.38 60.36
C ASN A 137 -32.88 -7.58 59.92
N ALA A 138 -33.42 -8.81 59.99
CA ALA A 138 -32.70 -10.02 59.58
C ALA A 138 -32.51 -10.16 58.06
N LYS A 139 -33.39 -9.56 57.22
CA LYS A 139 -33.37 -9.82 55.77
C LYS A 139 -32.24 -9.09 55.02
N VAL A 140 -32.01 -7.81 55.30
CA VAL A 140 -30.82 -7.08 54.84
C VAL A 140 -30.43 -6.07 55.92
N PRO A 141 -29.58 -6.45 56.88
CA PRO A 141 -29.09 -5.51 57.88
C PRO A 141 -28.30 -4.37 57.23
N ASN A 142 -28.47 -3.13 57.71
CA ASN A 142 -27.69 -1.96 57.25
C ASN A 142 -26.17 -2.09 57.54
N THR A 143 -25.75 -3.13 58.25
CA THR A 143 -24.34 -3.49 58.46
C THR A 143 -23.72 -4.25 57.28
N ARG A 144 -24.54 -4.76 56.34
CA ARG A 144 -24.04 -5.43 55.15
C ARG A 144 -23.37 -4.42 54.22
N LYS A 145 -22.26 -4.85 53.63
CA LYS A 145 -21.46 -4.06 52.70
C LYS A 145 -21.23 -4.84 51.41
N ILE A 146 -21.19 -4.14 50.28
CA ILE A 146 -20.68 -4.64 49.01
C ILE A 146 -19.41 -3.85 48.68
N ASN A 147 -18.28 -4.54 48.54
CA ASN A 147 -16.97 -3.93 48.29
C ASN A 147 -16.66 -2.75 49.25
N GLY A 148 -17.00 -2.91 50.53
CA GLY A 148 -16.79 -1.90 51.57
C GLY A 148 -17.89 -0.82 51.70
N LYS A 149 -18.81 -0.70 50.73
CA LYS A 149 -19.93 0.26 50.75
C LYS A 149 -21.15 -0.30 51.48
N ALA A 150 -21.70 0.44 52.43
CA ALA A 150 -22.90 0.04 53.17
C ALA A 150 -24.15 0.05 52.27
N LEU A 151 -25.07 -0.90 52.49
CA LEU A 151 -26.35 -0.99 51.78
C LEU A 151 -27.45 -0.17 52.47
N SER A 152 -27.22 1.13 52.67
CA SER A 152 -28.19 2.06 53.29
C SER A 152 -28.97 2.90 52.29
N GLU A 153 -28.53 2.95 51.03
CA GLU A 153 -29.13 3.69 49.92
C GLU A 153 -28.70 3.06 48.58
N ASP A 154 -29.16 3.63 47.46
CA ASP A 154 -28.69 3.23 46.13
C ASP A 154 -27.18 3.47 46.01
N ILE A 155 -26.43 2.42 45.64
CA ILE A 155 -24.97 2.50 45.49
C ILE A 155 -24.56 2.29 44.04
N THR A 156 -23.63 3.13 43.57
CA THR A 156 -22.91 2.90 42.31
C THR A 156 -21.63 2.12 42.62
N ILE A 157 -21.51 0.93 42.02
CA ILE A 157 -20.27 0.16 41.99
C ILE A 157 -19.50 0.53 40.73
N THR A 158 -18.28 1.02 40.91
CA THR A 158 -17.37 1.37 39.83
C THR A 158 -16.37 0.24 39.58
N SER A 159 -15.66 0.29 38.45
CA SER A 159 -14.52 -0.61 38.21
C SER A 159 -13.45 -0.49 39.30
N GLN A 160 -13.24 0.70 39.87
CA GLN A 160 -12.28 0.89 40.95
C GLN A 160 -12.70 0.17 42.24
N ASP A 161 -14.00 0.09 42.55
CA ASP A 161 -14.50 -0.66 43.71
C ASP A 161 -14.28 -2.18 43.58
N ILE A 162 -14.07 -2.66 42.35
CA ILE A 162 -13.82 -4.07 42.03
C ILE A 162 -12.30 -4.33 41.89
N LEU A 163 -11.55 -3.41 41.29
CA LEU A 163 -10.14 -3.62 40.92
C LEU A 163 -9.15 -2.96 41.89
N GLY A 164 -9.57 -1.90 42.59
CA GLY A 164 -8.74 -1.09 43.49
C GLY A 164 -8.52 -1.75 44.84
N GLY A 165 -7.65 -2.77 44.87
CA GLY A 165 -7.24 -3.46 46.10
C GLY A 165 -7.76 -4.90 46.25
N GLN A 166 -8.47 -5.43 45.26
CA GLN A 166 -8.89 -6.85 45.24
C GLN A 166 -7.96 -7.75 44.41
N ALA A 167 -6.93 -7.20 43.78
CA ALA A 167 -5.93 -8.01 43.09
C ALA A 167 -5.20 -8.90 44.11
N ILE A 168 -5.00 -10.17 43.76
CA ILE A 168 -4.45 -11.18 44.68
C ILE A 168 -2.93 -11.24 44.52
N SER A 169 -2.21 -11.08 45.63
CA SER A 169 -0.74 -11.25 45.62
C SER A 169 -0.37 -12.72 45.39
N LEU A 170 0.56 -12.96 44.47
CA LEU A 170 1.06 -14.30 44.15
C LEU A 170 1.95 -14.88 45.27
N GLY A 171 2.55 -14.04 46.11
CA GLY A 171 3.47 -14.49 47.18
C GLY A 171 4.89 -14.82 46.68
N ASP A 172 5.70 -15.47 47.52
CA ASP A 172 7.02 -16.04 47.15
C ASP A 172 6.85 -17.48 46.67
N LYS A 173 7.72 -17.93 45.74
CA LYS A 173 7.70 -19.30 45.17
C LYS A 173 6.37 -19.72 44.53
N ALA A 174 5.60 -18.76 44.02
CA ALA A 174 4.36 -19.05 43.32
C ALA A 174 4.62 -19.91 42.07
N ASP A 175 3.78 -20.92 41.81
CA ASP A 175 3.76 -21.62 40.54
C ASP A 175 2.61 -21.09 39.68
N LEU A 176 2.92 -20.41 38.58
CA LEU A 176 1.88 -19.84 37.71
C LEU A 176 0.95 -20.90 37.11
N ASN A 177 1.35 -22.17 37.03
CA ASN A 177 0.46 -23.24 36.55
C ASN A 177 -0.71 -23.54 37.50
N SER A 178 -0.57 -23.21 38.79
CA SER A 178 -1.62 -23.40 39.81
C SER A 178 -2.72 -22.33 39.76
N TYR A 179 -2.47 -21.20 39.11
CA TYR A 179 -3.41 -20.08 39.03
C TYR A 179 -4.36 -20.22 37.84
N LYS A 180 -5.37 -21.08 37.99
CA LYS A 180 -6.39 -21.34 36.94
C LYS A 180 -7.70 -20.58 37.15
N THR A 181 -7.95 -20.07 38.35
CA THR A 181 -9.16 -19.31 38.68
C THR A 181 -9.11 -17.93 38.02
N PRO A 182 -10.15 -17.52 37.25
CA PRO A 182 -10.19 -16.20 36.63
C PRO A 182 -10.03 -15.09 37.66
N GLY A 183 -9.19 -14.11 37.36
CA GLY A 183 -8.88 -13.04 38.30
C GLY A 183 -7.66 -12.23 37.88
N ILE A 184 -7.41 -11.17 38.64
CA ILE A 184 -6.21 -10.33 38.52
C ILE A 184 -5.32 -10.64 39.71
N TYR A 185 -4.09 -11.00 39.40
CA TYR A 185 -3.06 -11.32 40.36
C TYR A 185 -1.86 -10.41 40.12
N HIS A 186 -1.03 -10.23 41.14
CA HIS A 186 0.19 -9.44 41.01
C HIS A 186 1.36 -10.12 41.72
N GLN A 187 2.53 -10.01 41.11
CA GLN A 187 3.81 -10.29 41.74
C GLN A 187 4.49 -8.95 42.00
N GLU A 188 4.75 -8.65 43.27
CA GLU A 188 5.35 -7.37 43.67
C GLU A 188 6.88 -7.32 43.50
N TYR A 189 7.57 -8.46 43.60
CA TYR A 189 9.03 -8.51 43.69
C TYR A 189 9.65 -9.44 42.64
N ASP A 190 10.71 -8.96 41.98
CA ASP A 190 11.52 -9.75 41.04
C ASP A 190 12.10 -11.00 41.70
N ALA A 191 12.53 -10.88 42.96
CA ALA A 191 13.04 -12.01 43.73
C ALA A 191 12.03 -13.15 43.84
N HIS A 192 10.74 -12.83 44.00
CA HIS A 192 9.68 -13.82 44.11
C HIS A 192 9.34 -14.44 42.76
N ALA A 193 9.33 -13.65 41.68
CA ALA A 193 9.20 -14.17 40.31
C ALA A 193 10.35 -15.13 39.96
N LYS A 194 11.57 -14.78 40.36
CA LYS A 194 12.77 -15.61 40.16
C LYS A 194 12.73 -16.93 40.94
N ASN A 195 12.21 -16.89 42.16
CA ASN A 195 12.03 -18.08 42.99
C ASN A 195 10.78 -18.90 42.62
N GLY A 196 9.86 -18.30 41.86
CA GLY A 196 8.64 -18.91 41.38
C GLY A 196 8.86 -19.85 40.20
N LEU A 197 7.82 -20.60 39.86
CA LEU A 197 7.80 -21.55 38.75
C LEU A 197 6.89 -21.07 37.63
N ASN A 198 7.27 -21.41 36.40
CA ASN A 198 6.47 -21.15 35.19
C ASN A 198 6.20 -19.66 34.90
N TYR A 199 7.07 -18.76 35.36
CA TYR A 199 7.08 -17.37 34.94
C TYR A 199 7.66 -17.24 33.51
N PRO A 200 7.14 -16.34 32.67
CA PRO A 200 7.74 -16.06 31.36
C PRO A 200 9.09 -15.35 31.48
N GLU A 201 9.28 -14.56 32.55
CA GLU A 201 10.53 -13.87 32.89
C GLU A 201 10.69 -13.81 34.41
N PHE A 202 11.93 -13.74 34.90
CA PHE A 202 12.25 -13.61 36.33
C PHE A 202 12.07 -12.16 36.84
N LEU A 203 10.96 -11.52 36.48
CA LEU A 203 10.61 -10.14 36.82
C LEU A 203 9.18 -10.06 37.34
N ALA A 204 8.93 -9.09 38.22
CA ALA A 204 7.62 -8.76 38.77
C ALA A 204 6.62 -8.33 37.68
N GLY A 205 5.35 -8.24 38.05
CA GLY A 205 4.31 -7.96 37.07
C GLY A 205 2.90 -8.30 37.51
N ALA A 206 1.96 -8.14 36.58
CA ALA A 206 0.57 -8.53 36.78
C ALA A 206 0.26 -9.78 35.96
N LEU A 207 -0.47 -10.72 36.56
CA LEU A 207 -1.02 -11.88 35.88
C LEU A 207 -2.53 -11.72 35.78
N ILE A 208 -3.07 -11.78 34.56
CA ILE A 208 -4.50 -11.90 34.32
C ILE A 208 -4.79 -13.33 33.90
N VAL A 209 -5.70 -13.99 34.62
CA VAL A 209 -6.21 -15.32 34.30
C VAL A 209 -7.62 -15.18 33.75
N LEU A 210 -7.87 -15.74 32.57
CA LEU A 210 -9.14 -15.65 31.86
C LEU A 210 -9.75 -17.05 31.67
N LYS A 211 -11.08 -17.14 31.80
CA LYS A 211 -11.84 -18.33 31.44
C LYS A 211 -12.06 -18.37 29.93
N SER A 212 -11.76 -19.52 29.33
CA SER A 212 -12.12 -19.87 27.95
C SER A 212 -12.55 -21.34 27.91
N ALA A 213 -12.47 -22.01 26.76
CA ALA A 213 -12.59 -23.47 26.65
C ALA A 213 -11.61 -24.19 27.61
N GLY A 214 -10.49 -23.56 27.95
CA GLY A 214 -9.69 -23.89 29.14
C GLY A 214 -9.31 -22.64 29.93
N THR A 215 -8.02 -22.45 30.18
CA THR A 215 -7.46 -21.30 30.91
C THR A 215 -6.51 -20.53 30.00
N VAL A 216 -6.64 -19.21 29.97
CA VAL A 216 -5.68 -18.32 29.31
C VAL A 216 -4.99 -17.48 30.37
N GLN A 217 -3.69 -17.34 30.28
CA GLN A 217 -2.89 -16.49 31.16
C GLN A 217 -2.18 -15.42 30.35
N ARG A 218 -2.25 -14.18 30.84
CA ARG A 218 -1.48 -13.06 30.33
C ARG A 218 -0.65 -12.44 31.43
N TYR A 219 0.66 -12.33 31.21
CA TYR A 219 1.60 -11.74 32.16
C TYR A 219 2.14 -10.42 31.63
N PHE A 220 1.95 -9.35 32.38
CA PHE A 220 2.42 -8.01 32.08
C PHE A 220 3.65 -7.74 32.93
N VAL A 221 4.83 -7.70 32.31
CA VAL A 221 6.08 -7.48 33.02
C VAL A 221 6.17 -6.02 33.45
N TYR A 222 6.34 -5.78 34.75
CA TYR A 222 6.37 -4.42 35.31
C TYR A 222 7.48 -3.57 34.70
N ASN A 223 7.31 -2.24 34.76
CA ASN A 223 8.28 -1.25 34.25
C ASN A 223 8.77 -1.54 32.81
N SER A 224 7.91 -2.17 32.01
CA SER A 224 8.18 -2.51 30.62
C SER A 224 6.87 -2.57 29.85
N SER A 225 6.95 -2.58 28.52
CA SER A 225 5.77 -2.84 27.67
C SER A 225 5.71 -4.29 27.19
N ARG A 226 6.33 -5.23 27.91
CA ARG A 226 6.35 -6.64 27.53
C ARG A 226 5.15 -7.37 28.10
N VAL A 227 4.45 -8.10 27.23
CA VAL A 227 3.32 -8.94 27.60
C VAL A 227 3.58 -10.33 27.06
N TYR A 228 3.32 -11.34 27.88
CA TYR A 228 3.37 -12.74 27.48
C TYR A 228 1.99 -13.35 27.58
N THR A 229 1.66 -14.25 26.67
CA THR A 229 0.40 -15.00 26.66
C THR A 229 0.67 -16.49 26.55
N ARG A 230 -0.14 -17.29 27.22
CA ARG A 230 -0.20 -18.75 27.05
C ARG A 230 -1.59 -19.25 27.37
N SER A 231 -1.86 -20.49 26.97
CA SER A 231 -3.15 -21.13 27.22
C SER A 231 -2.99 -22.59 27.60
N GLN A 232 -4.01 -23.12 28.25
CA GLN A 232 -4.17 -24.54 28.56
C GLN A 232 -5.59 -24.95 28.21
N PHE A 233 -5.77 -26.04 27.48
CA PHE A 233 -7.08 -26.63 27.24
C PHE A 233 -7.33 -27.74 28.27
N HIS A 234 -8.28 -27.54 29.19
CA HIS A 234 -8.51 -28.43 30.34
C HIS A 234 -7.22 -28.80 31.09
N ASP A 235 -6.87 -30.09 31.16
CA ASP A 235 -5.69 -30.62 31.84
C ASP A 235 -4.54 -30.98 30.89
N ASN A 236 -4.64 -30.58 29.62
CA ASN A 236 -3.53 -30.73 28.66
C ASN A 236 -2.30 -29.92 29.09
N PRO A 237 -1.11 -30.18 28.52
CA PRO A 237 0.05 -29.31 28.73
C PRO A 237 -0.25 -27.85 28.41
N TRP A 238 0.35 -26.93 29.18
CA TRP A 238 0.34 -25.52 28.84
C TRP A 238 1.06 -25.30 27.51
N THR A 239 0.54 -24.41 26.68
CA THR A 239 1.37 -23.86 25.59
C THR A 239 2.58 -23.14 26.21
N PRO A 240 3.71 -23.07 25.50
CA PRO A 240 4.79 -22.18 25.88
C PRO A 240 4.28 -20.75 26.06
N TRP A 241 4.97 -19.98 26.90
CA TRP A 241 4.79 -18.53 26.94
C TRP A 241 5.26 -17.92 25.63
N THR A 242 4.40 -17.14 24.98
CA THR A 242 4.73 -16.39 23.76
C THR A 242 4.68 -14.90 24.06
N ARG A 243 5.72 -14.16 23.66
CA ARG A 243 5.78 -12.71 23.80
C ARG A 243 4.89 -12.02 22.75
N GLU A 244 4.06 -11.09 23.19
CA GLU A 244 3.30 -10.19 22.31
C GLU A 244 4.19 -8.98 21.95
N TYR A 245 4.38 -8.74 20.65
CA TYR A 245 5.18 -7.61 20.16
C TYR A 245 4.36 -6.32 20.07
N ASN A 246 5.05 -5.18 20.21
CA ASN A 246 4.47 -3.84 20.07
C ASN A 246 5.51 -2.83 19.57
N THR A 247 5.13 -1.56 19.46
CA THR A 247 5.99 -0.50 18.91
C THR A 247 7.29 -0.29 19.69
N LEU A 248 7.31 -0.58 21.00
CA LEU A 248 8.48 -0.50 21.87
C LEU A 248 9.23 -1.85 21.99
N ASN A 249 8.54 -2.96 21.74
CA ASN A 249 9.08 -4.32 21.74
C ASN A 249 8.82 -4.95 20.38
N LYS A 250 9.55 -4.50 19.36
CA LYS A 250 9.39 -5.01 18.00
C LYS A 250 10.02 -6.41 17.89
N PRO A 251 9.51 -7.30 17.02
CA PRO A 251 10.24 -8.49 16.67
C PRO A 251 11.57 -8.12 16.01
N ASN A 252 12.61 -8.91 16.24
CA ASN A 252 13.86 -8.83 15.49
C ASN A 252 13.71 -9.58 14.14
N ALA A 253 14.74 -9.52 13.29
CA ALA A 253 14.69 -10.12 11.96
C ALA A 253 14.55 -11.66 12.01
N GLU A 254 15.23 -12.31 12.98
CA GLU A 254 15.14 -13.75 13.22
C GLU A 254 13.71 -14.15 13.62
N ASP A 255 13.06 -13.38 14.51
CA ASP A 255 11.71 -13.64 15.00
C ASP A 255 10.64 -13.70 13.88
N ILE A 256 10.90 -13.04 12.74
CA ILE A 256 9.98 -12.99 11.59
C ILE A 256 10.53 -13.67 10.32
N GLY A 257 11.66 -14.36 10.42
CA GLY A 257 12.31 -14.97 9.26
C GLY A 257 12.74 -13.97 8.18
N ALA A 258 13.02 -12.72 8.58
CA ALA A 258 13.56 -11.69 7.70
C ALA A 258 15.08 -11.64 7.79
N TYR A 259 15.72 -11.17 6.72
CA TYR A 259 17.14 -10.81 6.78
C TYR A 259 17.32 -9.51 7.55
N THR A 260 18.35 -9.47 8.39
CA THR A 260 18.86 -8.21 8.93
C THR A 260 19.35 -7.30 7.79
N LYS A 261 19.43 -6.00 8.05
CA LYS A 261 20.02 -5.06 7.09
C LYS A 261 21.42 -5.49 6.64
N ILE A 262 22.24 -6.00 7.56
CA ILE A 262 23.61 -6.47 7.29
C ILE A 262 23.60 -7.66 6.32
N GLU A 263 22.75 -8.65 6.56
CA GLU A 263 22.64 -9.82 5.69
C GLU A 263 22.08 -9.45 4.31
N SER A 264 21.10 -8.55 4.27
CA SER A 264 20.52 -8.02 3.03
C SER A 264 21.58 -7.26 2.22
N ASP A 265 22.30 -6.33 2.86
CA ASP A 265 23.37 -5.54 2.25
C ASP A 265 24.52 -6.43 1.74
N SER A 266 24.83 -7.52 2.43
CA SER A 266 25.87 -8.48 2.02
C SER A 266 25.46 -9.34 0.81
N ARG A 267 24.16 -9.45 0.52
CA ARG A 267 23.62 -10.20 -0.63
C ARG A 267 23.48 -9.32 -1.88
N TYR A 268 23.34 -8.01 -1.71
CA TYR A 268 23.42 -7.09 -2.83
C TYR A 268 24.88 -6.85 -3.22
N ILE A 269 25.15 -6.71 -4.52
CA ILE A 269 26.47 -6.29 -5.00
C ILE A 269 26.64 -4.82 -4.63
N ALA A 270 27.19 -4.54 -3.45
CA ALA A 270 27.52 -3.21 -2.99
C ALA A 270 28.88 -2.79 -3.57
N GLY A 271 28.91 -2.42 -4.84
CA GLY A 271 30.11 -1.92 -5.48
C GLY A 271 29.85 -1.24 -6.82
N ILE A 272 30.57 -0.15 -7.09
CA ILE A 272 30.56 0.50 -8.40
C ILE A 272 31.23 -0.45 -9.40
N ARG A 273 30.42 -1.22 -10.13
CA ARG A 273 30.88 -1.94 -11.32
C ARG A 273 31.25 -0.90 -12.37
N LYS A 274 32.41 -1.06 -13.02
CA LYS A 274 32.80 -0.22 -14.14
C LYS A 274 32.82 -1.04 -15.43
N VAL A 275 32.31 -0.47 -16.52
CA VAL A 275 32.45 -1.01 -17.89
C VAL A 275 33.22 0.01 -18.70
N ASN A 276 34.37 -0.39 -19.25
CA ASN A 276 35.30 0.49 -19.95
C ASN A 276 35.60 1.80 -19.17
N GLY A 277 35.83 1.67 -17.85
CA GLY A 277 36.14 2.80 -16.96
C GLY A 277 34.92 3.59 -16.44
N LYS A 278 33.72 3.40 -17.00
CA LYS A 278 32.48 4.11 -16.61
C LYS A 278 31.71 3.37 -15.53
N SER A 279 31.33 4.07 -14.46
CA SER A 279 30.54 3.56 -13.33
C SER A 279 29.10 3.21 -13.73
N LEU A 280 28.66 1.98 -13.46
CA LEU A 280 27.28 1.51 -13.61
C LEU A 280 26.42 1.97 -12.42
N ALA A 281 26.22 3.28 -12.29
CA ALA A 281 25.29 3.85 -11.31
C ALA A 281 23.91 4.19 -11.91
N THR A 282 23.87 4.37 -13.23
CA THR A 282 22.69 4.67 -14.06
C THR A 282 22.89 4.03 -15.43
N ASP A 283 21.96 4.22 -16.38
CA ASP A 283 22.19 3.89 -17.78
C ASP A 283 23.47 4.55 -18.29
N VAL A 284 24.30 3.78 -18.98
CA VAL A 284 25.59 4.23 -19.49
C VAL A 284 25.63 4.07 -21.00
N THR A 285 25.93 5.17 -21.71
CA THR A 285 26.24 5.14 -23.14
C THR A 285 27.72 4.80 -23.35
N ILE A 286 27.98 3.70 -24.06
CA ILE A 286 29.31 3.31 -24.53
C ILE A 286 29.50 3.85 -25.94
N THR A 287 30.56 4.63 -26.13
CA THR A 287 30.95 5.22 -27.43
C THR A 287 32.12 4.45 -28.02
N SER A 288 32.41 4.70 -29.31
CA SER A 288 33.62 4.16 -29.94
C SER A 288 34.90 4.61 -29.22
N GLN A 289 34.93 5.81 -28.64
CA GLN A 289 36.08 6.29 -27.88
C GLN A 289 36.32 5.46 -26.62
N ASP A 290 35.26 5.04 -25.91
CA ASP A 290 35.37 4.19 -24.71
C ASP A 290 35.91 2.79 -25.03
N ILE A 291 35.85 2.38 -26.30
CA ILE A 291 36.34 1.09 -26.78
C ILE A 291 37.75 1.24 -27.37
N LEU A 292 38.07 2.35 -28.03
CA LEU A 292 39.31 2.49 -28.80
C LEU A 292 40.42 3.24 -28.06
N SER A 293 40.06 4.19 -27.19
CA SER A 293 41.02 5.05 -26.48
C SER A 293 41.78 4.28 -25.41
N GLY A 294 43.09 4.09 -25.59
CA GLY A 294 43.95 3.40 -24.62
C GLY A 294 43.80 1.86 -24.57
N GLN A 295 42.95 1.28 -25.43
CA GLN A 295 42.81 -0.18 -25.57
C GLN A 295 43.58 -0.75 -26.76
N ALA A 296 44.08 0.09 -27.67
CA ALA A 296 45.00 -0.38 -28.71
C ALA A 296 46.28 -0.93 -28.06
N ILE A 297 46.80 -2.04 -28.60
CA ILE A 297 47.92 -2.77 -28.00
C ILE A 297 49.22 -2.39 -28.73
N SER A 298 50.23 -1.91 -27.99
CA SER A 298 51.54 -1.64 -28.58
C SER A 298 52.21 -2.96 -28.96
N LEU A 299 52.74 -3.06 -30.18
CA LEU A 299 53.45 -4.26 -30.64
C LEU A 299 54.80 -4.40 -29.92
N GLY A 300 55.52 -3.29 -29.68
CA GLY A 300 56.89 -3.34 -29.12
C GLY A 300 57.97 -3.57 -30.18
N ASP A 301 59.21 -3.85 -29.74
CA ASP A 301 60.37 -4.08 -30.61
C ASP A 301 60.53 -5.58 -30.98
N ASN A 302 61.14 -5.87 -32.14
CA ASN A 302 61.47 -7.22 -32.62
C ASN A 302 60.27 -8.21 -32.70
N VAL A 303 59.09 -7.71 -33.06
CA VAL A 303 57.87 -8.52 -33.13
C VAL A 303 57.79 -9.26 -34.46
N ASN A 304 57.35 -10.52 -34.43
CA ASN A 304 56.93 -11.24 -35.62
C ASN A 304 55.40 -11.12 -35.80
N LEU A 305 54.96 -10.45 -36.87
CA LEU A 305 53.53 -10.24 -37.12
C LEU A 305 52.76 -11.55 -37.38
N ASP A 306 53.42 -12.66 -37.70
CA ASP A 306 52.74 -13.96 -37.88
C ASP A 306 52.14 -14.49 -36.57
N TYR A 307 52.66 -14.04 -35.42
CA TYR A 307 52.17 -14.42 -34.10
C TYR A 307 51.04 -13.50 -33.61
N CYS A 308 50.81 -12.37 -34.28
CA CYS A 308 49.72 -11.45 -33.98
C CYS A 308 48.39 -11.97 -34.53
N LYS A 309 47.85 -13.03 -33.93
CA LYS A 309 46.61 -13.71 -34.37
C LYS A 309 45.36 -13.31 -33.59
N THR A 310 45.51 -12.74 -32.40
CA THR A 310 44.38 -12.32 -31.56
C THR A 310 43.68 -11.13 -32.19
N PRO A 311 42.35 -11.18 -32.44
CA PRO A 311 41.62 -10.05 -32.98
C PRO A 311 41.76 -8.81 -32.11
N GLY A 312 42.06 -7.68 -32.73
CA GLY A 312 42.35 -6.45 -32.01
C GLY A 312 42.95 -5.37 -32.90
N ILE A 313 43.13 -4.21 -32.28
CA ILE A 313 43.80 -3.07 -32.90
C ILE A 313 45.14 -2.92 -32.20
N TYR A 314 46.19 -2.93 -33.01
CA TYR A 314 47.56 -2.84 -32.56
C TYR A 314 48.23 -1.66 -33.24
N TYR A 315 49.32 -1.20 -32.66
CA TYR A 315 50.11 -0.12 -33.24
C TYR A 315 51.60 -0.38 -33.05
N GLN A 316 52.37 0.02 -34.05
CA GLN A 316 53.82 0.10 -34.02
C GLN A 316 54.19 1.57 -34.05
N ASP A 317 54.77 2.08 -32.98
CA ASP A 317 55.10 3.50 -32.82
C ASP A 317 56.36 3.93 -33.58
N TYR A 318 57.31 3.00 -33.77
CA TYR A 318 58.65 3.35 -34.24
C TYR A 318 59.03 2.58 -35.50
N ASN A 319 59.54 3.30 -36.51
CA ASN A 319 60.11 2.69 -37.72
C ASN A 319 61.25 1.71 -37.38
N ALA A 320 62.05 2.03 -36.36
CA ALA A 320 63.13 1.17 -35.89
C ALA A 320 62.63 -0.22 -35.45
N HIS A 321 61.51 -0.26 -34.73
CA HIS A 321 60.93 -1.51 -34.24
C HIS A 321 60.27 -2.31 -35.37
N ALA A 322 59.60 -1.65 -36.32
CA ALA A 322 59.09 -2.31 -37.53
C ALA A 322 60.23 -2.93 -38.35
N LYS A 323 61.37 -2.22 -38.45
CA LYS A 323 62.57 -2.69 -39.16
C LYS A 323 63.24 -3.89 -38.47
N ASN A 324 63.28 -3.89 -37.14
CA ASN A 324 63.80 -5.01 -36.35
C ASN A 324 62.82 -6.20 -36.34
N GLY A 325 61.53 -5.93 -36.53
CA GLY A 325 60.50 -6.94 -36.57
C GLY A 325 60.53 -7.83 -37.82
N VAL A 326 59.77 -8.91 -37.75
CA VAL A 326 59.67 -9.93 -38.79
C VAL A 326 58.26 -9.91 -39.38
N ASN A 327 58.16 -10.12 -40.69
CA ASN A 327 56.89 -10.16 -41.43
C ASN A 327 56.07 -8.86 -41.42
N TYR A 328 56.73 -7.73 -41.21
CA TYR A 328 56.15 -6.42 -41.56
C TYR A 328 56.11 -6.25 -43.08
N PRO A 329 55.05 -5.66 -43.66
CA PRO A 329 55.00 -5.38 -45.10
C PRO A 329 56.06 -4.35 -45.52
N GLU A 330 56.41 -3.43 -44.63
CA GLU A 330 57.45 -2.42 -44.81
C GLU A 330 58.14 -2.11 -43.46
N PRO A 331 59.41 -1.67 -43.45
CA PRO A 331 60.14 -1.30 -42.23
C PRO A 331 59.72 0.08 -41.69
N LEU A 332 58.41 0.33 -41.58
CA LEU A 332 57.81 1.59 -41.18
C LEU A 332 56.73 1.36 -40.10
N SER A 333 56.61 2.32 -39.19
CA SER A 333 55.57 2.37 -38.17
C SER A 333 54.18 2.45 -38.79
N GLY A 334 53.17 2.10 -38.01
CA GLY A 334 51.81 1.98 -38.53
C GLY A 334 50.85 1.30 -37.57
N SER A 335 49.61 1.19 -38.01
CA SER A 335 48.55 0.50 -37.27
C SER A 335 48.27 -0.86 -37.89
N LEU A 336 48.13 -1.88 -37.06
CA LEU A 336 47.74 -3.23 -37.48
C LEU A 336 46.34 -3.52 -36.96
N ILE A 337 45.44 -3.91 -37.85
CA ILE A 337 44.15 -4.49 -37.48
C ILE A 337 44.21 -5.99 -37.74
N VAL A 338 43.92 -6.77 -36.70
CA VAL A 338 43.78 -8.23 -36.78
C VAL A 338 42.30 -8.58 -36.67
N LEU A 339 41.78 -9.28 -37.66
CA LEU A 339 40.38 -9.68 -37.75
C LEU A 339 40.25 -11.20 -37.71
N LYS A 340 39.22 -11.69 -37.01
CA LYS A 340 38.83 -13.10 -37.07
C LYS A 340 38.08 -13.37 -38.39
N ALA A 341 38.51 -14.39 -39.11
CA ALA A 341 37.83 -14.95 -40.28
C ALA A 341 37.82 -16.48 -40.18
N ALA A 342 37.69 -17.20 -41.30
CA ALA A 342 37.96 -18.66 -41.32
C ALA A 342 39.41 -19.00 -40.88
N GLY A 343 40.32 -18.01 -40.91
CA GLY A 343 41.52 -17.97 -40.09
C GLY A 343 41.74 -16.55 -39.56
N VAL A 344 42.82 -15.90 -39.97
CA VAL A 344 43.18 -14.54 -39.55
C VAL A 344 43.37 -13.63 -40.77
N ILE A 345 42.84 -12.41 -40.71
CA ILE A 345 43.16 -11.36 -41.68
C ILE A 345 43.93 -10.27 -40.96
N GLN A 346 45.00 -9.81 -41.57
CA GLN A 346 45.78 -8.69 -41.08
C GLN A 346 45.76 -7.56 -42.10
N ARG A 347 45.52 -6.34 -41.62
CA ARG A 347 45.66 -5.10 -42.41
C ARG A 347 46.62 -4.15 -41.72
N TYR A 348 47.65 -3.73 -42.43
CA TYR A 348 48.66 -2.81 -41.93
C TYR A 348 48.55 -1.46 -42.63
N PHE A 349 48.35 -0.40 -41.85
CA PHE A 349 48.24 0.98 -42.31
C PHE A 349 49.56 1.68 -42.01
N VAL A 350 50.32 2.02 -43.06
CA VAL A 350 51.64 2.64 -42.90
C VAL A 350 51.47 4.09 -42.42
N TYR A 351 52.21 4.46 -41.37
CA TYR A 351 52.17 5.80 -40.81
C TYR A 351 52.56 6.87 -41.85
N ASN A 352 51.89 8.02 -41.77
CA ASN A 352 52.12 9.18 -42.64
C ASN A 352 52.11 8.82 -44.14
N SER A 353 51.25 7.86 -44.52
CA SER A 353 51.13 7.35 -45.88
C SER A 353 49.70 6.87 -46.16
N SER A 354 49.32 6.82 -47.43
CA SER A 354 48.06 6.19 -47.87
C SER A 354 48.24 4.72 -48.27
N ARG A 355 49.41 4.13 -47.97
CA ARG A 355 49.70 2.72 -48.24
C ARG A 355 49.05 1.84 -47.17
N VAL A 356 48.30 0.86 -47.64
CA VAL A 356 47.69 -0.18 -46.81
C VAL A 356 48.09 -1.51 -47.39
N TYR A 357 48.44 -2.46 -46.53
CA TYR A 357 48.77 -3.82 -46.91
C TYR A 357 47.77 -4.76 -46.27
N THR A 358 47.37 -5.79 -47.01
CA THR A 358 46.48 -6.83 -46.50
C THR A 358 47.09 -8.20 -46.78
N ARG A 359 46.99 -9.09 -45.79
CA ARG A 359 47.30 -10.51 -45.93
C ARG A 359 46.35 -11.35 -45.09
N SER A 360 46.31 -12.64 -45.36
CA SER A 360 45.49 -13.57 -44.59
C SER A 360 46.19 -14.91 -44.36
N GLN A 361 45.69 -15.64 -43.38
CA GLN A 361 46.07 -17.01 -43.09
C GLN A 361 44.79 -17.81 -42.87
N PHE A 362 44.66 -18.97 -43.52
CA PHE A 362 43.58 -19.92 -43.23
C PHE A 362 44.09 -20.95 -42.21
N HIS A 363 43.55 -20.95 -40.99
CA HIS A 363 44.06 -21.76 -39.87
C HIS A 363 45.58 -21.69 -39.71
N ASP A 364 46.29 -22.81 -39.80
CA ASP A 364 47.75 -22.92 -39.67
C ASP A 364 48.48 -23.06 -41.02
N ASN A 365 47.79 -22.79 -42.14
CA ASN A 365 48.42 -22.74 -43.46
C ASN A 365 49.44 -21.59 -43.54
N PRO A 366 50.33 -21.58 -44.54
CA PRO A 366 51.22 -20.44 -44.77
C PRO A 366 50.45 -19.12 -44.94
N TRP A 367 51.01 -18.02 -44.42
CA TRP A 367 50.48 -16.69 -44.66
C TRP A 367 50.54 -16.38 -46.16
N THR A 368 49.48 -15.75 -46.69
CA THR A 368 49.59 -15.12 -48.00
C THR A 368 50.65 -14.02 -47.95
N PRO A 369 51.34 -13.75 -49.07
CA PRO A 369 52.16 -12.54 -49.18
C PRO A 369 51.33 -11.29 -48.84
N TRP A 370 52.00 -10.26 -48.33
CA TRP A 370 51.38 -8.95 -48.18
C TRP A 370 51.02 -8.37 -49.55
N ALA A 371 49.74 -8.11 -49.77
CA ALA A 371 49.25 -7.42 -50.95
C ALA A 371 49.06 -5.94 -50.62
N GLN A 372 49.73 -5.06 -51.37
CA GLN A 372 49.52 -3.62 -51.26
C GLN A 372 48.18 -3.24 -51.90
N GLU A 373 47.37 -2.48 -51.18
CA GLU A 373 46.14 -1.90 -51.70
C GLU A 373 46.43 -0.56 -52.37
N TYR A 374 45.92 -0.39 -53.60
CA TYR A 374 46.00 0.85 -54.35
C TYR A 374 44.66 1.58 -54.33
N ASN A 375 44.70 2.90 -54.47
CA ASN A 375 43.51 3.74 -54.52
C ASN A 375 43.69 4.87 -55.54
N THR A 376 42.71 5.75 -55.68
CA THR A 376 42.73 6.83 -56.67
C THR A 376 43.90 7.80 -56.51
N LEU A 377 44.45 7.94 -55.30
CA LEU A 377 45.59 8.80 -54.97
C LEU A 377 46.93 8.04 -54.93
N ASN A 378 46.91 6.75 -54.61
CA ASN A 378 48.07 5.86 -54.63
C ASN A 378 47.86 4.79 -55.71
N LYS A 379 48.14 5.15 -56.97
CA LYS A 379 48.00 4.24 -58.12
C LYS A 379 49.24 3.34 -58.23
N PRO A 380 49.10 2.11 -58.76
CA PRO A 380 50.27 1.31 -59.11
C PRO A 380 51.11 2.07 -60.15
N ALA A 381 52.44 1.88 -60.10
CA ALA A 381 53.32 2.46 -61.11
C ALA A 381 52.93 1.97 -62.51
N ASP A 382 52.99 2.84 -63.52
CA ASP A 382 52.55 2.58 -64.90
C ASP A 382 53.13 1.28 -65.49
N ARG A 383 54.30 0.84 -65.01
CA ARG A 383 54.98 -0.40 -65.42
C ARG A 383 54.24 -1.70 -65.03
N VAL A 384 53.23 -1.64 -64.17
CA VAL A 384 52.42 -2.82 -63.77
C VAL A 384 51.26 -3.06 -64.74
N ILE A 385 50.92 -2.08 -65.60
CA ILE A 385 49.91 -2.22 -66.64
C ILE A 385 50.64 -2.51 -67.95
N SER A 386 50.44 -3.69 -68.52
CA SER A 386 51.01 -4.09 -69.82
C SER A 386 50.40 -3.28 -70.97
N GLY A 387 50.84 -2.03 -71.14
CA GLY A 387 50.45 -1.12 -72.22
C GLY A 387 51.56 -0.11 -72.54
N TYR A 388 51.67 0.28 -73.81
CA TYR A 388 52.65 1.26 -74.27
C TYR A 388 52.29 2.67 -73.78
N THR A 389 53.31 3.43 -73.38
CA THR A 389 53.16 4.83 -72.99
C THR A 389 52.92 5.72 -74.22
N LYS A 390 52.29 6.88 -74.00
CA LYS A 390 51.99 7.85 -75.08
C LYS A 390 53.25 8.27 -75.86
N ALA A 391 54.38 8.43 -75.18
CA ALA A 391 55.66 8.81 -75.80
C ALA A 391 56.23 7.73 -76.74
N GLU A 392 56.00 6.45 -76.43
CA GLU A 392 56.42 5.34 -77.30
C GLU A 392 55.61 5.29 -78.59
N VAL A 393 54.29 5.55 -78.49
CA VAL A 393 53.41 5.64 -79.67
C VAL A 393 53.78 6.83 -80.55
N ASP A 394 54.03 8.00 -79.95
CA ASP A 394 54.37 9.22 -80.68
C ASP A 394 55.72 9.10 -81.44
N ASN A 395 56.69 8.36 -80.90
CA ASN A 395 57.97 8.11 -81.58
C ASN A 395 57.84 7.15 -82.79
N LEU A 396 56.94 6.16 -82.72
CA LEU A 396 56.73 5.20 -83.81
C LEU A 396 55.98 5.81 -85.00
N VAL A 397 55.06 6.76 -84.75
CA VAL A 397 54.28 7.43 -85.80
C VAL A 397 55.12 8.43 -86.59
N ASN A 398 56.04 9.15 -85.94
CA ASN A 398 56.89 10.14 -86.61
C ASN A 398 58.01 9.53 -87.49
N ALA A 399 58.25 8.22 -87.39
CA ALA A 399 59.29 7.51 -88.15
C ALA A 399 58.82 6.93 -89.50
N LYS A 400 57.54 7.03 -89.87
CA LYS A 400 57.00 6.48 -91.13
C LYS A 400 56.45 7.56 -92.06
N GLY A 401 57.20 7.85 -93.14
CA GLY A 401 56.72 8.54 -94.34
C GLY A 401 57.58 9.74 -94.77
N ASN A 402 58.31 9.62 -95.88
CA ASN A 402 59.04 10.75 -96.48
C ASN A 402 58.03 11.78 -97.00
N LYS A 403 58.08 13.01 -96.48
CA LYS A 403 57.12 14.07 -96.83
C LYS A 403 57.27 14.52 -98.28
N ASN A 404 56.15 14.72 -98.97
CA ASN A 404 56.13 15.34 -100.30
C ASN A 404 56.64 16.79 -100.24
N THR A 405 57.36 17.23 -101.27
CA THR A 405 57.92 18.59 -101.37
C THR A 405 57.40 19.30 -102.61
N ALA A 406 57.24 20.63 -102.59
CA ALA A 406 56.70 21.37 -103.73
C ALA A 406 57.17 22.82 -103.78
N LEU A 407 57.30 23.35 -104.99
CA LEU A 407 57.42 24.78 -105.28
C LEU A 407 56.10 25.29 -105.87
N LYS A 408 55.36 26.11 -105.10
CA LYS A 408 54.02 26.61 -105.46
C LYS A 408 54.09 27.95 -106.20
N SER A 409 54.65 27.97 -107.40
CA SER A 409 54.77 29.16 -108.27
C SER A 409 54.08 28.96 -109.62
N VAL A 410 53.98 30.04 -110.40
CA VAL A 410 53.38 30.04 -111.75
C VAL A 410 54.08 29.01 -112.65
N ASN A 411 55.41 28.98 -112.64
CA ASN A 411 56.20 27.86 -113.12
C ASN A 411 56.69 27.08 -111.89
N GLY A 412 56.02 25.99 -111.55
CA GLY A 412 56.16 25.29 -110.27
C GLY A 412 56.29 23.78 -110.42
N TRP A 413 56.49 23.10 -109.29
CA TRP A 413 56.58 21.64 -109.24
C TRP A 413 56.12 21.05 -107.91
N TRP A 414 55.76 19.77 -107.93
CA TRP A 414 55.50 18.94 -106.76
C TRP A 414 56.21 17.59 -106.92
N LYS A 415 56.84 17.07 -105.87
CA LYS A 415 57.52 15.77 -105.83
C LYS A 415 57.00 14.91 -104.70
N CYS A 416 56.65 13.67 -105.02
CA CYS A 416 56.30 12.67 -104.03
C CYS A 416 57.55 12.22 -103.26
N GLY A 417 57.52 12.30 -101.93
CA GLY A 417 58.61 11.87 -101.05
C GLY A 417 58.75 10.36 -100.96
N GLU A 418 57.68 9.61 -101.26
CA GLU A 418 57.69 8.14 -101.24
C GLU A 418 58.03 7.53 -102.61
N THR A 419 57.42 8.01 -103.70
CA THR A 419 57.58 7.39 -105.04
C THR A 419 58.58 8.11 -105.94
N GLY A 420 58.98 9.34 -105.60
CA GLY A 420 59.88 10.15 -106.43
C GLY A 420 59.23 10.79 -107.66
N VAL A 421 57.94 10.51 -107.94
CA VAL A 421 57.19 11.12 -109.05
C VAL A 421 57.12 12.64 -108.90
N ILE A 422 57.39 13.34 -109.98
CA ILE A 422 57.39 14.80 -110.07
C ILE A 422 56.33 15.25 -111.08
N TYR A 423 55.57 16.26 -110.68
CA TYR A 423 54.69 17.05 -111.54
C TYR A 423 55.26 18.45 -111.65
N GLN A 424 55.36 18.98 -112.86
CA GLN A 424 55.82 20.34 -113.12
C GLN A 424 54.83 21.04 -114.03
N TRP A 425 54.69 22.35 -113.89
CA TRP A 425 53.77 23.15 -114.70
C TRP A 425 54.33 24.53 -114.95
N GLY A 426 53.78 25.19 -115.97
CA GLY A 426 54.12 26.57 -116.27
C GLY A 426 53.36 27.15 -117.46
N ILE A 427 53.80 28.34 -117.85
CA ILE A 427 53.30 29.08 -119.02
C ILE A 427 54.49 29.34 -119.96
N VAL A 428 54.27 29.19 -121.26
CA VAL A 428 55.20 29.61 -122.31
C VAL A 428 54.53 30.64 -123.20
N ASN A 429 55.25 31.70 -123.53
CA ASN A 429 54.83 32.69 -124.53
C ASN A 429 55.57 32.41 -125.83
N TRP A 430 54.90 32.61 -126.96
CA TRP A 430 55.50 32.46 -128.27
C TRP A 430 56.65 33.46 -128.47
N ALA A 431 57.75 32.98 -129.02
CA ALA A 431 58.94 33.77 -129.30
C ALA A 431 59.54 33.42 -130.66
N ALA A 432 59.47 32.14 -131.03
CA ALA A 432 59.79 31.63 -132.35
C ALA A 432 58.93 30.38 -132.63
N TYR A 433 59.01 29.83 -133.85
CA TYR A 433 58.31 28.58 -134.18
C TYR A 433 58.68 27.44 -133.23
N ASP A 434 59.90 27.40 -132.70
CA ASP A 434 60.36 26.47 -131.67
C ASP A 434 60.85 27.27 -130.45
N THR A 435 59.98 27.51 -129.48
CA THR A 435 60.33 28.21 -128.24
C THR A 435 60.78 27.20 -127.17
N PRO A 436 62.03 27.26 -126.68
CA PRO A 436 62.50 26.37 -125.63
C PRO A 436 61.83 26.66 -124.29
N VAL A 437 61.33 25.61 -123.64
CA VAL A 437 60.72 25.66 -122.30
C VAL A 437 61.55 24.80 -121.36
N ASN A 438 62.14 25.43 -120.34
CA ASN A 438 62.87 24.73 -119.29
C ASN A 438 61.94 24.37 -118.13
N PHE A 439 62.06 23.15 -117.64
CA PHE A 439 61.38 22.74 -116.42
C PHE A 439 62.00 23.41 -115.19
N PRO A 440 61.20 23.82 -114.18
CA PRO A 440 61.70 24.38 -112.91
C PRO A 440 62.76 23.53 -112.22
N ILE A 441 62.63 22.20 -112.28
CA ILE A 441 63.65 21.24 -111.87
C ILE A 441 63.85 20.19 -112.98
N GLN A 442 65.05 19.63 -113.06
CA GLN A 442 65.29 18.49 -113.95
C GLN A 442 64.55 17.25 -113.42
N PHE A 443 63.86 16.51 -114.29
CA PHE A 443 63.40 15.16 -113.97
C PHE A 443 64.63 14.25 -113.82
N PRO A 444 64.86 13.63 -112.65
CA PRO A 444 66.07 12.85 -112.41
C PRO A 444 66.35 11.74 -113.44
N ASN A 445 65.31 11.09 -113.95
CA ASN A 445 65.42 9.96 -114.88
C ASN A 445 64.76 10.24 -116.23
N ALA A 446 63.48 10.61 -116.23
CA ALA A 446 62.72 10.77 -117.48
C ALA A 446 61.55 11.74 -117.34
N CYS A 447 61.30 12.53 -118.39
CA CYS A 447 60.01 13.18 -118.60
C CYS A 447 59.14 12.23 -119.44
N VAL A 448 58.02 11.80 -118.89
CA VAL A 448 57.14 10.79 -119.52
C VAL A 448 55.93 11.41 -120.22
N ASN A 449 55.57 12.64 -119.89
CA ASN A 449 54.47 13.35 -120.52
C ASN A 449 54.68 14.87 -120.45
N VAL A 450 54.35 15.56 -121.54
CA VAL A 450 54.04 17.00 -121.54
C VAL A 450 52.71 17.19 -122.23
N SER A 451 51.80 17.86 -121.53
CA SER A 451 50.50 18.27 -122.06
C SER A 451 50.48 19.78 -122.21
N LEU A 452 50.05 20.26 -123.38
CA LEU A 452 49.91 21.68 -123.69
C LEU A 452 48.46 22.07 -123.83
N THR A 453 48.10 23.24 -123.30
CA THR A 453 46.80 23.87 -123.48
C THR A 453 47.03 25.30 -123.96
N LEU A 454 46.45 25.67 -125.10
CA LEU A 454 46.56 27.03 -125.61
C LEU A 454 46.00 28.03 -124.58
N GLY A 455 46.79 29.04 -124.24
CA GLY A 455 46.48 30.04 -123.22
C GLY A 455 45.96 31.34 -123.82
N ASP A 456 46.62 31.85 -124.86
CA ASP A 456 46.24 33.10 -125.54
C ASP A 456 46.58 33.05 -127.04
N LYS A 457 45.83 33.81 -127.86
CA LYS A 457 46.01 33.91 -129.32
C LYS A 457 45.66 35.30 -129.85
N SER A 458 46.37 35.77 -130.87
CA SER A 458 46.19 37.12 -131.45
C SER A 458 45.11 37.23 -132.54
N ASP A 459 44.72 36.10 -133.16
CA ASP A 459 43.62 36.05 -134.16
C ASP A 459 42.42 35.23 -133.63
N LEU A 460 41.21 35.62 -134.04
CA LEU A 460 39.95 34.95 -133.72
C LEU A 460 39.91 33.50 -134.26
N LYS A 461 40.79 33.13 -135.19
CA LYS A 461 40.97 31.76 -135.70
C LYS A 461 42.40 31.24 -135.43
N SER A 462 42.55 30.30 -134.50
CA SER A 462 43.79 29.50 -134.41
C SER A 462 43.59 28.29 -135.32
N SER A 463 44.37 28.25 -136.40
CA SER A 463 44.22 27.25 -137.47
C SER A 463 45.26 26.13 -137.38
N TYR A 464 46.09 26.14 -136.33
CA TYR A 464 47.20 25.21 -136.13
C TYR A 464 47.23 24.69 -134.69
N ASN A 465 47.72 23.47 -134.50
CA ASN A 465 47.87 22.86 -133.17
C ASN A 465 49.19 23.28 -132.52
N VAL A 466 49.17 23.51 -131.20
CA VAL A 466 50.37 23.63 -130.38
C VAL A 466 50.95 22.25 -130.09
N VAL A 467 52.28 22.09 -130.20
CA VAL A 467 52.93 20.78 -130.06
C VAL A 467 54.17 20.89 -129.16
N ALA A 468 54.30 19.98 -128.19
CA ALA A 468 55.53 19.81 -127.43
C ALA A 468 56.44 18.87 -128.22
N ARG A 469 57.59 19.38 -128.67
CA ARG A 469 58.61 18.64 -129.43
C ARG A 469 59.89 18.53 -128.62
N GLN A 470 60.79 17.63 -129.02
CA GLN A 470 62.14 17.50 -128.45
C GLN A 470 62.13 17.38 -126.91
N LEU A 471 61.27 16.49 -126.40
CA LEU A 471 61.15 16.27 -124.96
C LEU A 471 62.47 15.75 -124.36
N SER A 472 62.89 16.35 -123.25
CA SER A 472 64.07 15.97 -122.48
C SER A 472 63.78 16.00 -120.99
N VAL A 473 64.73 15.58 -120.16
CA VAL A 473 64.62 15.66 -118.70
C VAL A 473 64.66 17.08 -118.15
N THR A 474 65.15 18.05 -118.92
CA THR A 474 65.31 19.45 -118.51
C THR A 474 64.26 20.38 -119.13
N GLY A 475 63.50 19.92 -120.12
CA GLY A 475 62.55 20.77 -120.84
C GLY A 475 62.06 20.18 -122.16
N PHE A 476 61.36 21.00 -122.93
CA PHE A 476 60.85 20.67 -124.26
C PHE A 476 60.83 21.92 -125.16
N SER A 477 60.65 21.73 -126.47
CA SER A 477 60.38 22.83 -127.41
C SER A 477 58.88 23.00 -127.62
N TYR A 478 58.35 24.19 -127.32
CA TYR A 478 56.99 24.58 -127.65
C TYR A 478 56.93 25.02 -129.12
N TRP A 479 56.28 24.21 -129.95
CA TRP A 479 56.09 24.50 -131.36
C TRP A 479 54.70 25.06 -131.63
N ALA A 480 54.63 26.29 -132.14
CA ALA A 480 53.40 26.99 -132.51
C ALA A 480 53.65 28.11 -133.53
N TYR A 481 52.61 28.64 -134.17
CA TYR A 481 52.72 29.79 -135.07
C TYR A 481 52.61 31.10 -134.29
N GLU A 482 53.01 32.22 -134.91
CA GLU A 482 52.99 33.55 -134.30
C GLU A 482 51.60 33.99 -133.79
N THR A 483 50.54 33.35 -134.28
CA THR A 483 49.16 33.59 -133.84
C THR A 483 48.82 32.98 -132.49
N GLU A 484 49.56 31.97 -132.02
CA GLU A 484 49.38 31.30 -130.73
C GLU A 484 50.29 31.91 -129.63
N ASN A 485 49.93 33.11 -129.17
CA ASN A 485 50.70 33.94 -128.25
C ASN A 485 51.23 33.22 -126.99
N SER A 486 50.46 32.31 -126.39
CA SER A 486 50.91 31.59 -125.19
C SER A 486 50.22 30.24 -124.99
N ALA A 487 50.86 29.34 -124.24
CA ALA A 487 50.29 28.07 -123.80
C ALA A 487 50.65 27.75 -122.34
N PHE A 488 49.72 27.11 -121.64
CA PHE A 488 49.99 26.42 -120.38
C PHE A 488 50.58 25.05 -120.69
N TRP A 489 51.54 24.61 -119.88
CA TRP A 489 52.12 23.29 -119.99
C TRP A 489 52.12 22.58 -118.63
N PHE A 490 51.93 21.27 -118.67
CA PHE A 490 52.03 20.38 -117.52
C PHE A 490 52.88 19.18 -117.91
N ALA A 491 53.90 18.89 -117.11
CA ALA A 491 54.86 17.82 -117.35
C ALA A 491 54.87 16.83 -116.18
N VAL A 492 54.99 15.54 -116.51
CA VAL A 492 55.12 14.45 -115.54
C VAL A 492 56.42 13.71 -115.80
N GLY A 493 57.12 13.35 -114.72
CA GLY A 493 58.35 12.58 -114.80
C GLY A 493 58.80 12.12 -113.42
N TYR A 494 59.98 11.54 -113.32
CA TYR A 494 60.58 11.05 -112.08
C TYR A 494 62.10 10.96 -112.21
#